data_AF-A0A250IYD1-F1
#
_entry.id   AF-A0A250IYD1-F1
#
_cell.length_a   1.000
_cell.length_b   1.000
_cell.length_c   1.000
_cell.angle_alpha   90.00
_cell.angle_beta   90.00
_cell.angle_gamma   90.00
#
_symmetry.space_group_name_H-M   'P 1'
#
loop_
_entity.id
_entity.type
_entity.pdbx_description
1 polymer ?
#
loop_
_entity_poly.entity_id
_entity_poly.type
_entity_poly.pdbx_seq_one_letter_code
_entity_poly.pdbx_strand_id
1 'polypeptide(L)'
;MHWLNYYTRTIAHNTITVYDEETFGGRSLDGGQWFGTRATYPTIEQIQPGGSNVLDGVASYEEGGDYAYVTGNASKAYVNSKIDPNTGFLRSIVYLRSQVRGEQPKILVFDSVRPTKPNMEITSLLHSVNKPTSTIVPTDEHSGRYKFGFIGAAEPLTIRNGDGMVTVQPLLPAQSDIALVGGLNEGSSCVQAAVPGTTSFETPRAEFTSQDCRFMVRTKLQDGTIGWRNFAIMDEPPEPSRDTDIGAWRVEITPRTAPAVGTAQFFLNVLHVDDSDGATSGAAAIAKARLLSSDGNAVAVAMADGRVVVFHGGVAPSATTDEISWTVDAGSKAPTLVVGLQKGATYTLTPVSTTRMKLTRSSTGTLTAPNGVLKINRS
;
A
#
# COMPACT_ATOMS: atom_id res chain seq x y z
N MET A 1 15.16 -4.59 21.00
CA MET A 1 13.72 -4.28 20.89
C MET A 1 13.28 -3.72 19.53
N HIS A 2 13.89 -2.65 19.00
CA HIS A 2 13.50 -2.01 17.73
C HIS A 2 13.50 -2.99 16.53
N TRP A 3 14.62 -3.70 16.33
CA TRP A 3 14.80 -4.65 15.24
C TRP A 3 13.64 -5.64 15.09
N LEU A 4 13.22 -6.25 16.21
CA LEU A 4 12.25 -7.36 16.24
C LEU A 4 10.78 -6.92 16.15
N ASN A 5 10.50 -5.66 16.49
CA ASN A 5 9.14 -5.14 16.68
C ASN A 5 8.76 -4.00 15.72
N TYR A 6 9.73 -3.41 15.03
CA TYR A 6 9.49 -2.38 14.03
C TYR A 6 10.28 -2.64 12.74
N TYR A 7 11.61 -2.51 12.77
CA TYR A 7 12.44 -2.46 11.56
C TYR A 7 12.24 -3.65 10.60
N THR A 8 12.24 -4.89 11.11
CA THR A 8 12.03 -6.09 10.29
C THR A 8 10.56 -6.43 10.03
N ARG A 9 9.64 -5.63 10.56
CA ARG A 9 8.20 -5.87 10.55
C ARG A 9 7.54 -5.11 9.41
N THR A 10 6.37 -5.58 9.00
CA THR A 10 5.63 -5.05 7.84
C THR A 10 5.27 -3.58 8.04
N ILE A 11 4.96 -3.17 9.27
CA ILE A 11 4.64 -1.77 9.61
C ILE A 11 5.77 -0.76 9.39
N ALA A 12 7.01 -1.20 9.17
CA ALA A 12 8.12 -0.31 8.82
C ALA A 12 8.27 -0.07 7.31
N HIS A 13 7.38 -0.63 6.49
CA HIS A 13 7.50 -0.64 5.04
C HIS A 13 6.27 -0.06 4.35
N ASN A 14 6.46 0.45 3.13
CA ASN A 14 5.37 0.96 2.28
C ASN A 14 4.53 -0.19 1.73
N THR A 15 3.59 -0.71 2.51
CA THR A 15 2.83 -1.92 2.19
C THR A 15 1.45 -1.92 2.86
N ILE A 16 0.78 -3.07 2.91
CA ILE A 16 -0.50 -3.26 3.56
C ILE A 16 -0.30 -3.93 4.92
N THR A 17 -1.11 -3.56 5.92
CA THR A 17 -1.33 -4.37 7.13
C THR A 17 -2.78 -4.78 7.23
N VAL A 18 -3.02 -5.98 7.78
CA VAL A 18 -4.35 -6.53 8.07
C VAL A 18 -4.34 -6.98 9.53
N TYR A 19 -5.00 -6.22 10.38
CA TYR A 19 -4.94 -6.41 11.82
C TYR A 19 -5.93 -7.50 12.29
N ASP A 20 -5.42 -8.50 13.03
CA ASP A 20 -6.19 -9.64 13.53
C ASP A 20 -5.69 -10.15 14.90
N GLU A 21 -5.34 -9.24 15.84
CA GLU A 21 -4.85 -9.57 17.21
C GLU A 21 -3.88 -10.78 17.31
N GLU A 22 -3.10 -11.04 16.25
CA GLU A 22 -2.34 -12.28 16.07
C GLU A 22 -1.16 -12.36 17.03
N THR A 23 -0.83 -13.55 17.52
CA THR A 23 0.35 -13.71 18.39
C THR A 23 1.60 -13.98 17.56
N PHE A 24 2.58 -13.08 17.64
CA PHE A 24 3.89 -13.19 16.97
C PHE A 24 5.01 -13.59 17.95
N GLY A 25 4.75 -14.53 18.85
CA GLY A 25 5.76 -15.01 19.81
C GLY A 25 6.33 -13.89 20.72
N GLY A 26 5.45 -13.02 21.23
CA GLY A 26 5.84 -11.89 22.09
C GLY A 26 6.27 -10.62 21.35
N ARG A 27 6.18 -10.60 20.02
CA ARG A 27 6.45 -9.40 19.21
C ARG A 27 5.20 -8.53 19.04
N SER A 28 5.41 -7.30 18.57
CA SER A 28 4.36 -6.32 18.27
C SER A 28 3.27 -6.84 17.33
N LEU A 29 2.06 -6.32 17.53
CA LEU A 29 0.83 -6.66 16.80
C LEU A 29 0.68 -5.72 15.60
N ASP A 30 1.61 -5.82 14.66
CA ASP A 30 1.71 -4.86 13.55
C ASP A 30 0.69 -5.08 12.42
N GLY A 31 -0.13 -6.14 12.50
CA GLY A 31 -1.05 -6.57 11.43
C GLY A 31 -0.33 -7.10 10.19
N GLY A 32 0.97 -7.33 10.29
CA GLY A 32 1.85 -7.59 9.17
C GLY A 32 1.86 -9.03 8.68
N GLN A 33 2.93 -9.31 7.94
CA GLN A 33 3.33 -10.61 7.47
C GLN A 33 3.76 -11.51 8.63
N TRP A 34 3.58 -12.82 8.45
CA TRP A 34 3.71 -13.77 9.55
C TRP A 34 5.16 -14.20 9.82
N PHE A 35 5.40 -14.58 11.07
CA PHE A 35 6.70 -15.00 11.63
C PHE A 35 6.62 -16.41 12.24
N GLY A 36 5.85 -17.30 11.61
CA GLY A 36 5.46 -18.59 12.21
C GLY A 36 6.48 -19.71 12.00
N THR A 37 6.00 -20.93 11.82
CA THR A 37 6.77 -22.20 11.86
C THR A 37 7.64 -22.49 10.63
N ARG A 38 7.79 -21.54 9.71
CA ARG A 38 8.63 -21.71 8.53
C ARG A 38 10.11 -21.74 8.92
N ALA A 39 10.90 -22.42 8.09
CA ALA A 39 12.32 -22.50 8.33
C ALA A 39 12.93 -21.10 8.18
N THR A 40 13.68 -20.65 9.18
CA THR A 40 14.32 -19.32 9.17
C THR A 40 15.34 -19.17 8.04
N TYR A 41 15.96 -20.28 7.62
CA TYR A 41 16.95 -20.34 6.56
C TYR A 41 16.55 -21.44 5.57
N PRO A 42 15.57 -21.17 4.70
CA PRO A 42 15.07 -22.19 3.79
C PRO A 42 16.06 -22.45 2.66
N THR A 43 16.08 -23.69 2.15
CA THR A 43 16.82 -24.02 0.93
C THR A 43 16.11 -23.50 -0.32
N ILE A 44 16.78 -23.54 -1.48
CA ILE A 44 16.18 -23.17 -2.76
C ILE A 44 14.93 -24.02 -3.03
N GLU A 45 15.01 -25.33 -2.82
CA GLU A 45 13.90 -26.27 -3.04
C GLU A 45 12.69 -25.93 -2.15
N GLN A 46 12.94 -25.45 -0.94
CA GLN A 46 11.88 -25.10 -0.01
C GLN A 46 11.13 -23.82 -0.41
N ILE A 47 11.75 -22.91 -1.18
CA ILE A 47 11.10 -21.67 -1.64
C ILE A 47 10.51 -21.78 -3.05
N GLN A 48 10.83 -22.84 -3.80
CA GLN A 48 10.23 -23.11 -5.11
C GLN A 48 8.74 -23.50 -5.01
N PRO A 49 7.97 -23.43 -6.12
CA PRO A 49 6.59 -23.91 -6.16
C PRO A 49 6.44 -25.34 -5.61
N GLY A 50 5.54 -25.52 -4.65
CA GLY A 50 5.34 -26.80 -3.93
C GLY A 50 6.22 -26.99 -2.69
N GLY A 51 7.22 -26.12 -2.47
CA GLY A 51 8.07 -26.14 -1.29
C GLY A 51 7.39 -25.63 -0.02
N SER A 52 7.92 -26.00 1.14
CA SER A 52 7.36 -25.67 2.46
C SER A 52 7.44 -24.18 2.85
N ASN A 53 8.29 -23.42 2.18
CA ASN A 53 8.55 -22.00 2.41
C ASN A 53 8.13 -21.11 1.24
N VAL A 54 7.33 -21.62 0.30
CA VAL A 54 6.84 -20.82 -0.85
C VAL A 54 5.95 -19.66 -0.40
N LEU A 55 6.30 -18.44 -0.81
CA LEU A 55 5.57 -17.20 -0.49
C LEU A 55 4.89 -16.57 -1.72
N ASP A 56 4.94 -17.25 -2.87
CA ASP A 56 4.72 -16.63 -4.18
C ASP A 56 5.75 -15.52 -4.44
N GLY A 57 5.33 -14.35 -4.91
CA GLY A 57 6.23 -13.27 -5.30
C GLY A 57 5.76 -12.56 -6.58
N VAL A 58 6.71 -12.12 -7.41
CA VAL A 58 6.40 -11.45 -8.68
C VAL A 58 5.63 -12.40 -9.60
N ALA A 59 4.37 -12.08 -9.87
CA ALA A 59 3.48 -12.89 -10.70
C ALA A 59 3.56 -12.49 -12.17
N SER A 60 3.76 -11.21 -12.48
CA SER A 60 4.00 -10.72 -13.85
C SER A 60 4.71 -9.37 -13.83
N TYR A 61 5.42 -9.06 -14.91
CA TYR A 61 6.06 -7.76 -15.11
C TYR A 61 6.21 -7.47 -16.59
N GLU A 62 6.25 -6.19 -16.96
CA GLU A 62 6.49 -5.75 -18.32
C GLU A 62 7.24 -4.41 -18.34
N GLU A 63 8.22 -4.29 -19.22
CA GLU A 63 8.88 -3.03 -19.55
C GLU A 63 8.35 -2.56 -20.92
N GLY A 64 7.47 -1.57 -20.89
CA GLY A 64 6.94 -0.90 -22.08
C GLY A 64 7.64 0.45 -22.27
N GLY A 65 7.89 0.90 -23.50
CA GLY A 65 8.65 2.16 -23.70
C GLY A 65 8.20 3.34 -22.81
N ASP A 66 6.89 3.53 -22.65
CA ASP A 66 6.28 4.61 -21.86
C ASP A 66 5.86 4.22 -20.42
N TYR A 67 6.09 2.97 -19.98
CA TYR A 67 5.81 2.52 -18.61
C TYR A 67 6.65 1.31 -18.17
N ALA A 68 6.81 1.13 -16.86
CA ALA A 68 7.17 -0.17 -16.29
C ALA A 68 6.00 -0.70 -15.44
N TYR A 69 5.76 -2.01 -15.49
CA TYR A 69 4.71 -2.67 -14.74
C TYR A 69 5.26 -3.88 -13.99
N VAL A 70 4.80 -4.07 -12.76
CA VAL A 70 4.98 -5.29 -12.00
C VAL A 70 3.73 -5.58 -11.18
N THR A 71 3.38 -6.86 -11.06
CA THR A 71 2.42 -7.34 -10.07
C THR A 71 3.02 -8.46 -9.24
N GLY A 72 2.79 -8.40 -7.93
CA GLY A 72 3.19 -9.42 -6.98
C GLY A 72 1.97 -10.01 -6.28
N ASN A 73 2.04 -11.30 -5.99
CA ASN A 73 1.13 -11.98 -5.08
C ASN A 73 1.83 -12.17 -3.74
N ALA A 74 1.33 -11.51 -2.70
CA ALA A 74 1.85 -11.58 -1.35
C ALA A 74 0.89 -12.29 -0.39
N SER A 75 -0.13 -12.99 -0.91
CA SER A 75 -1.17 -13.67 -0.11
C SER A 75 -0.57 -14.63 0.92
N LYS A 76 0.42 -15.44 0.51
CA LYS A 76 1.10 -16.41 1.38
C LYS A 76 2.05 -15.79 2.40
N ALA A 77 2.33 -14.49 2.29
CA ALA A 77 3.09 -13.74 3.27
C ALA A 77 2.28 -13.35 4.51
N TYR A 78 0.97 -13.62 4.53
CA TYR A 78 0.11 -13.42 5.70
C TYR A 78 -0.50 -14.76 6.14
N VAL A 79 -1.02 -14.80 7.37
CA VAL A 79 -1.75 -15.97 7.86
C VAL A 79 -3.04 -16.13 7.06
N ASN A 80 -3.31 -17.35 6.60
CA ASN A 80 -4.46 -17.69 5.76
C ASN A 80 -5.83 -17.57 6.47
N SER A 81 -5.83 -17.38 7.80
CA SER A 81 -7.04 -17.17 8.58
C SER A 81 -7.55 -15.73 8.49
N LYS A 82 -6.72 -14.75 8.08
CA LYS A 82 -7.12 -13.34 7.93
C LYS A 82 -7.26 -12.86 6.50
N ILE A 83 -6.52 -13.44 5.54
CA ILE A 83 -6.68 -13.16 4.11
C ILE A 83 -6.67 -14.43 3.28
N ASP A 84 -7.26 -14.38 2.09
CA ASP A 84 -7.30 -15.52 1.16
C ASP A 84 -5.88 -15.97 0.76
N PRO A 85 -5.53 -17.27 0.79
CA PRO A 85 -4.16 -17.72 0.58
C PRO A 85 -3.64 -17.59 -0.86
N ASN A 86 -4.53 -17.38 -1.85
CA ASN A 86 -4.15 -17.35 -3.27
C ASN A 86 -4.36 -15.98 -3.91
N THR A 87 -5.32 -15.21 -3.40
CA THR A 87 -5.77 -13.93 -3.97
C THR A 87 -6.06 -12.88 -2.88
N GLY A 88 -5.55 -13.13 -1.67
CA GLY A 88 -5.73 -12.30 -0.48
C GLY A 88 -4.98 -11.00 -0.51
N PHE A 89 -3.82 -10.93 -1.18
CA PHE A 89 -3.13 -9.68 -1.41
C PHE A 89 -2.35 -9.68 -2.73
N LEU A 90 -2.84 -8.88 -3.67
CA LEU A 90 -2.15 -8.56 -4.93
C LEU A 90 -1.74 -7.09 -4.90
N ARG A 91 -0.50 -6.81 -5.30
CA ARG A 91 0.01 -5.45 -5.50
C ARG A 91 0.47 -5.27 -6.93
N SER A 92 -0.11 -4.31 -7.62
CA SER A 92 0.31 -3.87 -8.95
C SER A 92 0.92 -2.47 -8.87
N ILE A 93 2.10 -2.30 -9.46
CA ILE A 93 2.77 -1.01 -9.57
C ILE A 93 2.93 -0.70 -11.05
N VAL A 94 2.48 0.48 -11.46
CA VAL A 94 2.68 1.02 -12.80
C VAL A 94 3.47 2.32 -12.66
N TYR A 95 4.70 2.30 -13.15
CA TYR A 95 5.54 3.48 -13.31
C TYR A 95 5.30 4.07 -14.69
N LEU A 96 4.64 5.22 -14.78
CA LEU A 96 4.38 5.92 -16.04
C LEU A 96 5.48 6.93 -16.31
N ARG A 97 6.20 6.75 -17.43
CA ARG A 97 7.15 7.74 -17.92
C ARG A 97 6.38 8.89 -18.54
N SER A 98 6.84 10.13 -18.29
CA SER A 98 6.25 11.26 -19.00
C SER A 98 6.59 11.18 -20.49
N GLN A 99 5.63 11.55 -21.32
CA GLN A 99 5.81 11.75 -22.75
C GLN A 99 6.26 13.18 -23.08
N VAL A 100 6.24 14.08 -22.09
CA VAL A 100 6.68 15.45 -22.19
C VAL A 100 8.07 15.56 -21.58
N ARG A 101 9.01 16.11 -22.34
CA ARG A 101 10.38 16.34 -21.87
C ARG A 101 10.35 17.28 -20.66
N GLY A 102 10.99 16.86 -19.57
CA GLY A 102 11.12 17.66 -18.34
C GLY A 102 10.04 17.41 -17.30
N GLU A 103 8.98 16.67 -17.63
CA GLU A 103 8.00 16.23 -16.63
C GLU A 103 8.45 14.95 -15.92
N GLN A 104 8.26 14.94 -14.61
CA GLN A 104 8.60 13.82 -13.74
C GLN A 104 7.59 12.66 -13.88
N PRO A 105 8.05 11.42 -13.68
CA PRO A 105 7.21 10.22 -13.76
C PRO A 105 6.08 10.23 -12.73
N LYS A 106 5.02 9.47 -13.02
CA LYS A 106 3.93 9.21 -12.07
C LYS A 106 3.91 7.72 -11.74
N ILE A 107 3.67 7.37 -10.47
CA ILE A 107 3.68 5.99 -10.01
C ILE A 107 2.30 5.65 -9.48
N LEU A 108 1.63 4.66 -10.06
CA LEU A 108 0.37 4.16 -9.55
C LEU A 108 0.65 2.89 -8.75
N VAL A 109 0.23 2.89 -7.49
CA VAL A 109 0.29 1.72 -6.60
C VAL A 109 -1.14 1.28 -6.34
N PHE A 110 -1.47 0.09 -6.84
CA PHE A 110 -2.79 -0.52 -6.70
C PHE A 110 -2.69 -1.80 -5.88
N ASP A 111 -3.45 -1.87 -4.79
CA ASP A 111 -3.54 -3.03 -3.92
C ASP A 111 -4.96 -3.61 -3.98
N SER A 112 -5.06 -4.93 -4.06
CA SER A 112 -6.31 -5.68 -3.89
C SER A 112 -6.15 -6.65 -2.71
N VAL A 113 -6.91 -6.42 -1.65
CA VAL A 113 -6.82 -7.18 -0.40
C VAL A 113 -8.15 -7.87 -0.10
N ARG A 114 -8.16 -9.20 0.00
CA ARG A 114 -9.38 -9.99 0.30
C ARG A 114 -9.30 -10.62 1.69
N PRO A 115 -9.99 -10.07 2.69
CA PRO A 115 -10.02 -10.68 4.01
C PRO A 115 -10.92 -11.91 4.04
N THR A 116 -10.59 -12.84 4.92
CA THR A 116 -11.37 -14.06 5.21
C THR A 116 -12.19 -13.95 6.48
N LYS A 117 -12.06 -12.83 7.20
CA LYS A 117 -12.77 -12.51 8.44
C LYS A 117 -13.54 -11.18 8.31
N PRO A 118 -14.69 -11.04 8.98
CA PRO A 118 -15.43 -9.78 8.99
C PRO A 118 -14.67 -8.71 9.79
N ASN A 119 -14.99 -7.44 9.55
CA ASN A 119 -14.51 -6.30 10.32
C ASN A 119 -12.98 -6.19 10.42
N MET A 120 -12.27 -6.69 9.40
CA MET A 120 -10.81 -6.58 9.32
C MET A 120 -10.40 -5.13 9.09
N GLU A 121 -9.53 -4.60 9.95
CA GLU A 121 -8.87 -3.33 9.74
C GLU A 121 -7.70 -3.54 8.76
N ILE A 122 -7.83 -2.97 7.56
CA ILE A 122 -6.85 -3.06 6.49
C ILE A 122 -6.28 -1.67 6.24
N THR A 123 -4.97 -1.52 6.33
CA THR A 123 -4.31 -0.21 6.28
C THR A 123 -3.20 -0.19 5.25
N SER A 124 -3.21 0.81 4.37
CA SER A 124 -2.11 1.12 3.44
C SER A 124 -1.12 2.08 4.08
N LEU A 125 0.16 1.76 3.97
CA LEU A 125 1.26 2.46 4.61
C LEU A 125 2.15 3.16 3.58
N LEU A 126 2.53 4.41 3.90
CA LEU A 126 3.58 5.14 3.19
C LEU A 126 4.45 5.91 4.18
N HIS A 127 5.72 5.56 4.27
CA HIS A 127 6.73 6.17 5.13
C HIS A 127 7.38 7.37 4.46
N SER A 128 7.78 8.33 5.30
CA SER A 128 8.42 9.57 4.90
C SER A 128 9.34 10.07 6.00
N VAL A 129 10.37 10.82 5.59
CA VAL A 129 11.29 11.50 6.50
C VAL A 129 10.61 12.71 7.13
N ASN A 130 10.08 13.59 6.30
CA ASN A 130 9.41 14.81 6.75
C ASN A 130 7.89 14.63 6.83
N LYS A 131 7.27 15.41 7.72
CA LYS A 131 5.83 15.36 7.96
C LYS A 131 5.05 15.64 6.67
N PRO A 132 4.16 14.74 6.23
CA PRO A 132 3.26 15.04 5.12
C PRO A 132 2.33 16.22 5.46
N THR A 133 2.03 17.04 4.47
CA THR A 133 1.14 18.20 4.59
C THR A 133 0.00 18.10 3.57
N SER A 134 -1.15 18.71 3.85
CA SER A 134 -2.30 18.70 2.94
C SER A 134 -3.04 20.04 3.00
N THR A 135 -4.21 20.11 2.36
CA THR A 135 -5.09 21.29 2.33
C THR A 135 -5.65 21.67 3.69
N ILE A 136 -5.67 20.73 4.64
CA ILE A 136 -6.07 20.95 6.03
C ILE A 136 -4.98 20.47 6.99
N VAL A 137 -4.99 20.99 8.21
CA VAL A 137 -4.11 20.55 9.29
C VAL A 137 -4.76 19.35 10.00
N PRO A 138 -4.03 18.25 10.25
CA PRO A 138 -4.57 17.12 10.99
C PRO A 138 -4.68 17.42 12.48
N THR A 139 -5.67 16.84 13.14
CA THR A 139 -5.88 16.97 14.60
C THR A 139 -4.99 15.96 15.34
N ASP A 140 -4.31 16.38 16.41
CA ASP A 140 -3.57 15.48 17.30
C ASP A 140 -4.54 14.55 18.05
N GLU A 141 -4.40 13.24 17.87
CA GLU A 141 -5.14 12.19 18.59
C GLU A 141 -4.32 11.64 19.78
N HIS A 142 -3.23 12.32 20.13
CA HIS A 142 -2.20 11.92 21.08
C HIS A 142 -1.38 10.71 20.62
N SER A 143 -0.35 10.35 21.40
CA SER A 143 0.52 9.21 21.11
C SER A 143 1.20 9.29 19.73
N GLY A 144 1.55 10.50 19.28
CA GLY A 144 2.17 10.73 17.98
C GLY A 144 1.29 10.33 16.79
N ARG A 145 -0.03 10.28 16.98
CA ARG A 145 -1.02 10.04 15.92
C ARG A 145 -1.79 11.32 15.64
N TYR A 146 -2.02 11.60 14.37
CA TYR A 146 -2.74 12.79 13.91
C TYR A 146 -3.71 12.39 12.82
N LYS A 147 -4.96 12.86 12.88
CA LYS A 147 -6.00 12.48 11.91
C LYS A 147 -6.41 13.65 11.02
N PHE A 148 -6.47 13.44 9.71
CA PHE A 148 -7.04 14.40 8.78
C PHE A 148 -8.57 14.33 8.79
N GLY A 149 -9.22 15.47 9.03
CA GLY A 149 -10.68 15.62 9.00
C GLY A 149 -11.25 15.89 7.61
N PHE A 150 -10.87 15.11 6.58
CA PHE A 150 -11.38 15.33 5.22
C PHE A 150 -12.90 15.09 5.13
N ILE A 151 -13.62 16.08 4.59
CA ILE A 151 -15.04 15.96 4.27
C ILE A 151 -15.17 15.33 2.87
N GLY A 152 -15.63 14.09 2.80
CA GLY A 152 -15.76 13.36 1.54
C GLY A 152 -14.49 12.58 1.19
N ALA A 153 -14.00 12.76 -0.05
CA ALA A 153 -12.80 12.08 -0.53
C ALA A 153 -11.53 12.69 0.08
N ALA A 154 -10.47 11.89 0.18
CA ALA A 154 -9.18 12.37 0.64
C ALA A 154 -8.57 13.36 -0.38
N GLU A 155 -7.95 14.42 0.15
CA GLU A 155 -7.14 15.35 -0.66
C GLU A 155 -5.68 14.90 -0.71
N PRO A 156 -4.89 15.38 -1.70
CA PRO A 156 -3.49 15.02 -1.82
C PRO A 156 -2.64 15.38 -0.59
N LEU A 157 -1.64 14.54 -0.32
CA LEU A 157 -0.68 14.69 0.76
C LEU A 157 0.71 14.93 0.16
N THR A 158 1.33 16.07 0.45
CA THR A 158 2.64 16.42 -0.07
C THR A 158 3.72 16.23 0.98
N ILE A 159 4.75 15.49 0.60
CA ILE A 159 5.97 15.24 1.37
C ILE A 159 7.11 15.94 0.64
N ARG A 160 7.76 16.88 1.31
CA ARG A 160 8.90 17.65 0.76
C ARG A 160 10.16 17.24 1.49
N ASN A 161 11.25 16.99 0.76
CA ASN A 161 12.53 16.61 1.35
C ASN A 161 13.69 17.14 0.50
N GLY A 162 14.33 18.21 0.98
CA GLY A 162 15.33 18.94 0.21
C GLY A 162 14.74 19.47 -1.09
N ASP A 163 15.43 19.21 -2.19
CA ASP A 163 15.03 19.65 -3.54
C ASP A 163 13.95 18.76 -4.19
N GLY A 164 13.56 17.64 -3.55
CA GLY A 164 12.55 16.73 -4.08
C GLY A 164 11.24 16.79 -3.31
N MET A 165 10.14 16.44 -3.98
CA MET A 165 8.87 16.16 -3.32
C MET A 165 8.14 14.97 -3.94
N VAL A 166 7.26 14.38 -3.13
CA VAL A 166 6.23 13.46 -3.62
C VAL A 166 4.88 13.91 -3.10
N THR A 167 3.92 14.04 -4.00
CA THR A 167 2.52 14.25 -3.66
C THR A 167 1.74 12.96 -3.88
N VAL A 168 1.22 12.41 -2.79
CA VAL A 168 0.36 11.23 -2.78
C VAL A 168 -1.05 11.68 -3.06
N GLN A 169 -1.68 11.17 -4.11
CA GLN A 169 -3.10 11.33 -4.38
C GLN A 169 -3.82 10.01 -4.10
N PRO A 170 -4.48 9.85 -2.94
CA PRO A 170 -5.33 8.71 -2.68
C PRO A 170 -6.59 8.78 -3.54
N LEU A 171 -6.86 7.74 -4.30
CA LEU A 171 -8.09 7.58 -5.10
C LEU A 171 -9.02 6.52 -4.52
N LEU A 172 -8.46 5.46 -3.92
CA LEU A 172 -9.21 4.42 -3.22
C LEU A 172 -8.54 4.09 -1.89
N PRO A 173 -9.32 3.78 -0.83
CA PRO A 173 -10.78 3.77 -0.78
C PRO A 173 -11.37 5.18 -0.91
N ALA A 174 -12.48 5.33 -1.65
CA ALA A 174 -13.11 6.64 -1.87
C ALA A 174 -13.57 7.31 -0.57
N GLN A 175 -13.88 6.51 0.46
CA GLN A 175 -14.13 6.95 1.83
C GLN A 175 -13.10 6.31 2.75
N SER A 176 -12.11 7.10 3.14
CA SER A 176 -11.00 6.66 3.97
C SER A 176 -10.83 7.54 5.20
N ASP A 177 -10.30 6.93 6.26
CA ASP A 177 -9.63 7.62 7.34
C ASP A 177 -8.14 7.69 7.01
N ILE A 178 -7.56 8.88 7.12
CA ILE A 178 -6.14 9.11 6.89
C ILE A 178 -5.52 9.65 8.17
N ALA A 179 -4.52 8.95 8.67
CA ALA A 179 -3.73 9.36 9.81
C ALA A 179 -2.25 9.54 9.44
N LEU A 180 -1.59 10.50 10.11
CA LEU A 180 -0.14 10.56 10.22
C LEU A 180 0.26 9.93 11.54
N VAL A 181 1.30 9.11 11.52
CA VAL A 181 1.86 8.52 12.73
C VAL A 181 3.35 8.75 12.73
N GLY A 182 3.88 9.28 13.82
CA GLY A 182 5.30 9.58 13.92
C GLY A 182 5.63 10.87 14.64
N GLY A 183 6.78 11.41 14.26
CA GLY A 183 7.32 12.68 14.74
C GLY A 183 8.38 12.50 15.82
N LEU A 184 9.38 13.37 15.77
CA LEU A 184 10.37 13.59 16.82
C LEU A 184 10.24 15.06 17.23
N ASN A 185 9.87 15.32 18.48
CA ASN A 185 9.67 16.67 19.03
C ASN A 185 8.60 17.48 18.29
N GLU A 186 7.51 16.82 17.90
CA GLU A 186 6.41 17.38 17.08
C GLU A 186 5.18 17.78 17.92
N GLY A 187 5.36 17.94 19.23
CA GLY A 187 4.33 18.41 20.17
C GLY A 187 3.52 17.30 20.84
N SER A 188 3.42 16.12 20.24
CA SER A 188 2.79 14.94 20.87
C SER A 188 3.80 14.13 21.67
N SER A 189 3.34 13.42 22.69
CA SER A 189 4.14 12.48 23.48
C SER A 189 3.56 11.07 23.39
N CYS A 190 4.41 10.06 23.46
CA CYS A 190 4.01 8.66 23.40
C CYS A 190 4.80 7.79 24.38
N VAL A 191 4.15 6.69 24.77
CA VAL A 191 4.75 5.69 25.65
C VAL A 191 5.76 4.84 24.89
N GLN A 192 6.97 4.79 25.41
CA GLN A 192 8.07 3.98 24.90
C GLN A 192 7.94 2.55 25.41
N ALA A 193 8.21 1.57 24.54
CA ALA A 193 8.17 0.16 24.92
C ALA A 193 9.23 -0.15 26.00
N ALA A 194 8.81 -0.89 27.03
CA ALA A 194 9.71 -1.44 28.04
C ALA A 194 10.73 -2.39 27.40
N VAL A 195 11.92 -2.48 28.00
CA VAL A 195 12.91 -3.52 27.69
C VAL A 195 12.94 -4.46 28.88
N PRO A 196 12.44 -5.69 28.73
CA PRO A 196 12.58 -6.72 29.76
C PRO A 196 14.07 -6.98 30.03
N GLY A 197 14.44 -7.14 31.30
CA GLY A 197 15.85 -7.32 31.68
C GLY A 197 16.44 -8.70 31.40
N THR A 198 16.04 -9.32 30.30
CA THR A 198 16.28 -10.74 30.03
C THR A 198 17.32 -10.99 28.92
N THR A 199 17.90 -9.95 28.32
CA THR A 199 18.92 -10.08 27.26
C THR A 199 20.19 -9.32 27.63
N SER A 200 21.36 -9.86 27.28
CA SER A 200 22.68 -9.28 27.56
C SER A 200 23.04 -8.08 26.69
N PHE A 201 22.14 -7.66 25.78
CA PHE A 201 22.43 -6.69 24.72
C PHE A 201 21.65 -5.37 24.87
N GLU A 202 20.70 -5.27 25.79
CA GLU A 202 19.95 -4.02 26.05
C GLU A 202 19.83 -3.78 27.55
N THR A 203 19.97 -2.52 27.98
CA THR A 203 19.75 -2.17 29.39
C THR A 203 18.26 -2.31 29.74
N PRO A 204 17.89 -3.07 30.79
CA PRO A 204 16.51 -3.21 31.22
C PRO A 204 15.89 -1.85 31.54
N ARG A 205 14.62 -1.64 31.18
CA ARG A 205 13.90 -0.41 31.53
C ARG A 205 12.39 -0.59 31.55
N ALA A 206 11.73 0.18 32.43
CA ALA A 206 10.28 0.34 32.44
C ALA A 206 9.81 1.22 31.27
N GLU A 207 8.50 1.23 31.05
CA GLU A 207 7.87 2.19 30.14
C GLU A 207 8.07 3.62 30.65
N PHE A 208 8.24 4.55 29.71
CA PHE A 208 8.33 5.98 29.99
C PHE A 208 7.71 6.75 28.82
N THR A 209 7.49 8.05 28.99
CA THR A 209 6.93 8.91 27.95
C THR A 209 8.03 9.78 27.35
N SER A 210 8.05 9.93 26.03
CA SER A 210 8.93 10.88 25.32
C SER A 210 8.24 11.49 24.11
N GLN A 211 8.86 12.49 23.49
CA GLN A 211 8.40 13.11 22.25
C GLN A 211 8.98 12.44 20.97
N ASP A 212 9.62 11.28 21.10
CA ASP A 212 9.99 10.45 19.94
C ASP A 212 8.91 9.40 19.71
N CYS A 213 8.11 9.58 18.67
CA CYS A 213 6.99 8.70 18.31
C CYS A 213 7.13 8.08 16.92
N ARG A 214 8.34 8.09 16.35
CA ARG A 214 8.61 7.67 14.96
C ARG A 214 8.26 6.21 14.66
N PHE A 215 8.29 5.34 15.67
CA PHE A 215 8.24 3.88 15.54
C PHE A 215 7.07 3.27 16.31
N MET A 216 5.91 3.94 16.28
CA MET A 216 4.70 3.53 16.99
C MET A 216 4.03 2.31 16.39
N VAL A 217 3.80 1.27 17.20
CA VAL A 217 3.11 0.03 16.82
C VAL A 217 2.13 -0.39 17.92
N ARG A 218 1.07 -1.10 17.54
CA ARG A 218 0.17 -1.75 18.50
C ARG A 218 0.85 -2.90 19.22
N THR A 219 0.56 -3.04 20.50
CA THR A 219 1.01 -4.15 21.34
C THR A 219 -0.09 -4.55 22.30
N LYS A 220 -0.07 -5.82 22.72
CA LYS A 220 -0.87 -6.27 23.86
C LYS A 220 -0.22 -5.78 25.15
N LEU A 221 -1.00 -5.17 26.02
CA LEU A 221 -0.58 -4.69 27.34
C LEU A 221 -0.72 -5.80 28.39
N GLN A 222 -0.15 -5.58 29.58
CA GLN A 222 -0.18 -6.57 30.67
C GLN A 222 -1.61 -6.91 31.12
N ASP A 223 -2.54 -5.95 31.04
CA ASP A 223 -3.96 -6.14 31.34
C ASP A 223 -4.74 -6.80 30.19
N GLY A 224 -4.06 -7.16 29.10
CA GLY A 224 -4.65 -7.79 27.93
C GLY A 224 -5.24 -6.82 26.90
N THR A 225 -5.30 -5.52 27.19
CA THR A 225 -5.80 -4.50 26.25
C THR A 225 -4.78 -4.20 25.15
N ILE A 226 -5.23 -3.54 24.08
CA ILE A 226 -4.36 -3.10 22.99
C ILE A 226 -3.93 -1.66 23.22
N GLY A 227 -2.63 -1.42 23.25
CA GLY A 227 -2.04 -0.09 23.39
C GLY A 227 -1.03 0.20 22.29
N TRP A 228 -0.72 1.48 22.11
CA TRP A 228 0.37 1.90 21.23
C TRP A 228 1.66 2.07 22.01
N ARG A 229 2.77 1.57 21.45
CA ARG A 229 4.12 1.76 22.00
C ARG A 229 5.11 2.13 20.92
N ASN A 230 6.01 3.05 21.27
CA ASN A 230 7.13 3.40 20.41
C ASN A 230 8.28 2.43 20.66
N PHE A 231 8.71 1.73 19.61
CA PHE A 231 9.88 0.86 19.68
C PHE A 231 11.12 1.64 19.23
N ALA A 232 11.56 2.63 20.01
CA ALA A 232 12.68 3.50 19.69
C ALA A 232 14.01 2.76 19.44
N ILE A 233 14.87 3.38 18.62
CA ILE A 233 16.31 3.09 18.55
C ILE A 233 16.94 3.76 19.76
N MET A 234 17.46 2.97 20.70
CA MET A 234 17.79 3.46 22.04
C MET A 234 19.29 3.55 22.32
N ASP A 235 20.10 2.84 21.56
CA ASP A 235 21.55 2.96 21.63
C ASP A 235 22.00 4.09 20.69
N GLU A 236 23.04 4.84 21.07
CA GLU A 236 23.74 5.67 20.11
C GLU A 236 24.36 4.73 19.06
N PRO A 237 23.89 4.77 17.79
CA PRO A 237 24.58 4.03 16.75
C PRO A 237 26.02 4.58 16.72
N PRO A 238 27.03 3.70 16.64
CA PRO A 238 28.37 4.16 16.35
C PRO A 238 28.32 4.92 15.01
N GLU A 239 28.85 6.15 14.99
CA GLU A 239 29.03 7.06 13.83
C GLU A 239 27.87 8.03 13.46
N PRO A 240 28.20 9.24 12.94
CA PRO A 240 27.25 10.32 12.62
C PRO A 240 26.51 10.10 11.29
N SER A 241 26.09 8.87 10.99
CA SER A 241 25.18 8.59 9.86
C SER A 241 23.70 8.86 10.19
N ARG A 242 23.43 9.32 11.41
CA ARG A 242 22.19 10.04 11.76
C ARG A 242 22.13 11.27 10.85
N ASP A 243 21.16 11.44 9.96
CA ASP A 243 19.96 12.20 10.37
C ASP A 243 18.79 12.24 9.38
N THR A 244 18.72 11.50 8.25
CA THR A 244 17.57 11.66 7.32
C THR A 244 16.79 10.40 6.99
N ASP A 245 17.43 9.27 6.70
CA ASP A 245 16.71 8.22 5.94
C ASP A 245 16.00 7.16 6.78
N ILE A 246 16.18 7.16 8.11
CA ILE A 246 15.47 6.23 9.02
C ILE A 246 13.95 6.49 9.08
N GLY A 247 13.50 7.63 8.53
CA GLY A 247 12.10 8.04 8.53
C GLY A 247 11.63 8.58 9.88
N ALA A 248 10.72 9.53 9.87
CA ALA A 248 10.08 10.03 11.09
C ALA A 248 8.55 9.91 11.06
N TRP A 249 7.96 9.68 9.89
CA TRP A 249 6.52 9.72 9.69
C TRP A 249 6.05 8.57 8.81
N ARG A 250 4.81 8.14 9.03
CA ARG A 250 4.06 7.33 8.07
C ARG A 250 2.64 7.85 7.91
N VAL A 251 2.12 7.71 6.71
CA VAL A 251 0.70 7.84 6.37
C VAL A 251 0.06 6.48 6.53
N GLU A 252 -1.07 6.43 7.22
CA GLU A 252 -1.98 5.28 7.31
C GLU A 252 -3.29 5.63 6.60
N ILE A 253 -3.66 4.87 5.57
CA ILE A 253 -4.94 5.00 4.86
C ILE A 253 -5.76 3.76 5.14
N THR A 254 -6.92 3.93 5.77
CA THR A 254 -7.81 2.83 6.17
C THR A 254 -9.22 3.09 5.63
N PRO A 255 -9.94 2.10 5.07
CA PRO A 255 -11.31 2.30 4.65
C PRO A 255 -12.20 2.59 5.87
N ARG A 256 -13.12 3.56 5.76
CA ARG A 256 -14.07 3.87 6.85
C ARG A 256 -15.05 2.72 7.12
N THR A 257 -15.24 1.86 6.11
CA THR A 257 -16.10 0.68 6.20
C THR A 257 -15.27 -0.52 5.80
N ALA A 258 -15.15 -1.49 6.71
CA ALA A 258 -14.46 -2.73 6.41
C ALA A 258 -15.12 -3.46 5.23
N PRO A 259 -14.34 -4.07 4.33
CA PRO A 259 -14.90 -4.85 3.23
C PRO A 259 -15.65 -6.08 3.76
N ALA A 260 -16.63 -6.55 2.98
CA ALA A 260 -17.26 -7.83 3.24
C ALA A 260 -16.27 -8.99 3.06
N VAL A 261 -16.49 -10.09 3.77
CA VAL A 261 -15.66 -11.31 3.68
C VAL A 261 -15.57 -11.78 2.23
N GLY A 262 -14.35 -12.10 1.77
CA GLY A 262 -14.08 -12.56 0.42
C GLY A 262 -14.18 -11.50 -0.68
N THR A 263 -14.60 -10.28 -0.34
CA THR A 263 -14.65 -9.14 -1.27
C THR A 263 -13.35 -8.36 -1.19
N ALA A 264 -12.82 -7.93 -2.34
CA ALA A 264 -11.58 -7.16 -2.38
C ALA A 264 -11.79 -5.74 -1.86
N GLN A 265 -10.97 -5.33 -0.90
CA GLN A 265 -10.71 -3.92 -0.63
C GLN A 265 -9.62 -3.44 -1.57
N PHE A 266 -9.90 -2.38 -2.31
CA PHE A 266 -8.92 -1.71 -3.16
C PHE A 266 -8.29 -0.51 -2.47
N PHE A 267 -6.97 -0.39 -2.64
CA PHE A 267 -6.24 0.85 -2.40
C PHE A 267 -5.62 1.28 -3.71
N LEU A 268 -5.70 2.57 -4.00
CA LEU A 268 -5.09 3.14 -5.19
C LEU A 268 -4.52 4.49 -4.82
N ASN A 269 -3.20 4.58 -4.91
CA ASN A 269 -2.46 5.82 -4.68
C ASN A 269 -1.70 6.18 -5.95
N VAL A 270 -1.83 7.42 -6.38
CA VAL A 270 -0.99 8.00 -7.46
C VAL A 270 0.07 8.86 -6.80
N LEU A 271 1.34 8.52 -7.01
CA LEU A 271 2.48 9.28 -6.52
C LEU A 271 2.95 10.21 -7.64
N HIS A 272 2.85 11.50 -7.38
CA HIS A 272 3.37 12.57 -8.22
C HIS A 272 4.74 12.94 -7.68
N VAL A 273 5.79 12.40 -8.29
CA VAL A 273 7.17 12.85 -8.04
C VAL A 273 7.37 14.18 -8.74
N ASP A 274 8.04 15.11 -8.08
CA ASP A 274 8.39 16.42 -8.62
C ASP A 274 9.59 17.02 -7.88
N ASP A 275 10.12 18.12 -8.41
CA ASP A 275 11.03 18.97 -7.67
C ASP A 275 10.24 19.73 -6.58
N SER A 276 10.89 20.09 -5.48
CA SER A 276 10.25 20.82 -4.38
C SER A 276 9.70 22.16 -4.87
N ASP A 277 8.46 22.47 -4.49
CA ASP A 277 7.81 23.76 -4.77
C ASP A 277 8.26 24.89 -3.81
N GLY A 278 9.17 24.59 -2.87
CA GLY A 278 9.67 25.53 -1.87
C GLY A 278 8.70 25.87 -0.73
N ALA A 279 7.49 25.29 -0.72
CA ALA A 279 6.53 25.51 0.35
C ALA A 279 6.86 24.65 1.59
N THR A 280 6.34 25.05 2.76
CA THR A 280 6.48 24.29 4.01
C THR A 280 5.18 23.68 4.52
N SER A 281 4.06 24.02 3.89
CA SER A 281 2.73 23.57 4.24
C SER A 281 1.82 23.55 3.01
N GLY A 282 0.61 23.01 3.16
CA GLY A 282 -0.33 22.87 2.05
C GLY A 282 0.02 21.72 1.11
N ALA A 283 -0.99 21.28 0.36
CA ALA A 283 -0.80 20.33 -0.75
C ALA A 283 -0.22 21.08 -1.97
N ALA A 284 0.77 20.49 -2.62
CA ALA A 284 1.27 20.98 -3.90
C ALA A 284 0.21 20.86 -5.00
N ALA A 285 0.28 21.75 -5.98
CA ALA A 285 -0.55 21.65 -7.17
C ALA A 285 -0.10 20.45 -8.02
N ILE A 286 -1.04 19.58 -8.37
CA ILE A 286 -0.79 18.41 -9.22
C ILE A 286 -1.80 18.34 -10.34
N ALA A 287 -1.36 17.80 -11.49
CA ALA A 287 -2.26 17.35 -12.54
C ALA A 287 -2.98 16.06 -12.06
N LYS A 288 -4.08 16.25 -11.30
CA LYS A 288 -4.80 15.17 -10.60
C LYS A 288 -5.22 14.07 -11.58
N ALA A 289 -4.96 12.82 -11.20
CA ALA A 289 -5.60 11.66 -11.81
C ALA A 289 -7.08 11.61 -11.39
N ARG A 290 -7.95 11.04 -12.22
CA ARG A 290 -9.38 10.90 -11.93
C ARG A 290 -9.78 9.44 -11.95
N LEU A 291 -10.40 8.99 -10.86
CA LEU A 291 -11.06 7.69 -10.81
C LEU A 291 -12.25 7.69 -11.79
N LEU A 292 -12.24 6.78 -12.76
CA LEU A 292 -13.33 6.58 -13.73
C LEU A 292 -14.38 5.60 -13.21
N SER A 293 -13.92 4.50 -12.61
CA SER A 293 -14.78 3.45 -12.03
C SER A 293 -14.00 2.59 -11.06
N SER A 294 -14.71 1.99 -10.11
CA SER A 294 -14.22 0.94 -9.22
C SER A 294 -15.31 -0.12 -9.11
N ASP A 295 -15.41 -0.97 -10.14
CA ASP A 295 -16.53 -1.88 -10.34
C ASP A 295 -16.07 -3.33 -10.27
N GLY A 296 -16.68 -4.13 -9.37
CA GLY A 296 -16.35 -5.53 -9.22
C GLY A 296 -14.85 -5.74 -8.94
N ASN A 297 -14.16 -6.42 -9.86
CA ASN A 297 -12.71 -6.66 -9.76
C ASN A 297 -11.86 -5.70 -10.61
N ALA A 298 -12.38 -4.53 -11.02
CA ALA A 298 -11.59 -3.57 -11.79
C ALA A 298 -11.68 -2.13 -11.32
N VAL A 299 -10.55 -1.44 -11.45
CA VAL A 299 -10.41 -0.02 -11.16
C VAL A 299 -9.83 0.67 -12.39
N ALA A 300 -10.47 1.73 -12.86
CA ALA A 300 -10.00 2.51 -14.00
C ALA A 300 -9.73 3.95 -13.60
N VAL A 301 -8.62 4.49 -14.12
CA VAL A 301 -8.10 5.81 -13.78
C VAL A 301 -7.75 6.54 -15.06
N ALA A 302 -8.25 7.76 -15.22
CA ALA A 302 -7.80 8.69 -16.24
C ALA A 302 -6.64 9.53 -15.69
N MET A 303 -5.54 9.54 -16.43
CA MET A 303 -4.38 10.40 -16.17
C MET A 303 -4.58 11.74 -16.87
N ALA A 304 -3.97 12.80 -16.34
CA ALA A 304 -4.07 14.14 -16.92
C ALA A 304 -3.43 14.26 -18.32
N ASP A 305 -2.50 13.36 -18.65
CA ASP A 305 -1.88 13.26 -19.98
C ASP A 305 -2.75 12.52 -21.01
N GLY A 306 -3.99 12.18 -20.65
CA GLY A 306 -4.95 11.54 -21.53
C GLY A 306 -4.86 10.01 -21.59
N ARG A 307 -3.92 9.37 -20.88
CA ARG A 307 -3.88 7.90 -20.77
C ARG A 307 -4.92 7.39 -19.79
N VAL A 308 -5.39 6.16 -20.00
CA VAL A 308 -6.22 5.43 -19.04
C VAL A 308 -5.45 4.21 -18.54
N VAL A 309 -5.42 3.99 -17.23
CA VAL A 309 -4.89 2.76 -16.62
C VAL A 309 -6.04 2.00 -15.98
N VAL A 310 -6.16 0.71 -16.30
CA VAL A 310 -7.17 -0.20 -15.75
C VAL A 310 -6.45 -1.31 -15.01
N PHE A 311 -6.76 -1.46 -13.72
CA PHE A 311 -6.23 -2.52 -12.88
C PHE A 311 -7.24 -3.64 -12.74
N HIS A 312 -6.80 -4.87 -12.99
CA HIS A 312 -7.52 -6.09 -12.64
C HIS A 312 -7.13 -6.52 -11.21
N GLY A 313 -8.08 -6.50 -10.28
CA GLY A 313 -7.93 -6.85 -8.85
C GLY A 313 -7.75 -8.34 -8.55
N GLY A 314 -7.60 -9.17 -9.58
CA GLY A 314 -7.58 -10.62 -9.47
C GLY A 314 -8.99 -11.20 -9.47
N VAL A 315 -9.05 -12.51 -9.71
CA VAL A 315 -10.30 -13.27 -9.77
C VAL A 315 -10.67 -13.70 -8.36
N ALA A 316 -11.90 -13.44 -7.93
CA ALA A 316 -12.35 -13.91 -6.62
C ALA A 316 -12.36 -15.45 -6.58
N PRO A 317 -12.08 -16.10 -5.43
CA PRO A 317 -12.06 -17.56 -5.33
C PRO A 317 -13.36 -18.25 -5.78
N SER A 318 -14.51 -17.57 -5.63
CA SER A 318 -15.83 -18.06 -6.02
C SER A 318 -16.23 -17.72 -7.46
N ALA A 319 -15.42 -16.95 -8.19
CA ALA A 319 -15.76 -16.53 -9.53
C ALA A 319 -15.58 -17.67 -10.54
N THR A 320 -16.57 -17.83 -11.43
CA THR A 320 -16.56 -18.83 -12.50
C THR A 320 -16.00 -18.29 -13.81
N THR A 321 -15.84 -16.96 -13.92
CA THR A 321 -15.29 -16.26 -15.07
C THR A 321 -14.19 -15.28 -14.65
N ASP A 322 -13.23 -15.07 -15.54
CA ASP A 322 -12.25 -13.98 -15.43
C ASP A 322 -12.72 -12.85 -16.35
N GLU A 323 -13.43 -11.88 -15.76
CA GLU A 323 -13.94 -10.71 -16.47
C GLU A 323 -13.84 -9.44 -15.64
N ILE A 324 -13.60 -8.34 -16.35
CA ILE A 324 -13.61 -6.99 -15.78
C ILE A 324 -14.41 -6.06 -16.65
N SER A 325 -14.97 -5.02 -16.03
CA SER A 325 -15.63 -3.92 -16.72
C SER A 325 -15.16 -2.61 -16.15
N TRP A 326 -15.09 -1.58 -16.99
CA TRP A 326 -14.73 -0.24 -16.56
C TRP A 326 -15.43 0.84 -17.36
N THR A 327 -15.52 2.00 -16.74
CA THR A 327 -16.04 3.22 -17.36
C THR A 327 -14.96 3.91 -18.17
N VAL A 328 -15.36 4.51 -19.29
CA VAL A 328 -14.54 5.38 -20.13
C VAL A 328 -15.32 6.66 -20.41
N ASP A 329 -14.62 7.78 -20.59
CA ASP A 329 -15.31 9.01 -20.99
C ASP A 329 -15.93 8.85 -22.39
N ALA A 330 -17.12 9.43 -22.57
CA ALA A 330 -17.86 9.34 -23.82
C ALA A 330 -17.04 9.87 -24.99
N GLY A 331 -16.92 9.08 -26.07
CA GLY A 331 -16.13 9.43 -27.26
C GLY A 331 -14.61 9.42 -27.06
N SER A 332 -14.11 9.03 -25.89
CA SER A 332 -12.67 8.98 -25.63
C SER A 332 -11.97 7.93 -26.48
N LYS A 333 -10.91 8.37 -27.16
CA LYS A 333 -9.95 7.52 -27.87
C LYS A 333 -8.65 7.31 -27.08
N ALA A 334 -8.68 7.61 -25.78
CA ALA A 334 -7.52 7.52 -24.91
C ALA A 334 -6.85 6.13 -24.99
N PRO A 335 -5.52 6.08 -25.17
CA PRO A 335 -4.79 4.82 -25.06
C PRO A 335 -5.02 4.25 -23.65
N THR A 336 -5.43 2.99 -23.60
CA THR A 336 -5.81 2.31 -22.36
C THR A 336 -4.81 1.19 -22.07
N LEU A 337 -4.15 1.25 -20.93
CA LEU A 337 -3.28 0.21 -20.41
C LEU A 337 -4.06 -0.63 -19.39
N VAL A 338 -4.34 -1.89 -19.72
CA VAL A 338 -4.98 -2.84 -18.80
C VAL A 338 -3.90 -3.73 -18.21
N VAL A 339 -3.81 -3.80 -16.88
CA VAL A 339 -2.80 -4.57 -16.14
C VAL A 339 -3.45 -5.50 -15.12
N GLY A 340 -2.67 -6.45 -14.58
CA GLY A 340 -3.15 -7.43 -13.59
C GLY A 340 -3.87 -8.63 -14.21
N LEU A 341 -3.79 -8.79 -15.53
CA LEU A 341 -4.42 -9.90 -16.26
C LEU A 341 -3.61 -11.19 -16.08
N GLN A 342 -4.22 -12.33 -16.37
CA GLN A 342 -3.50 -13.59 -16.37
C GLN A 342 -2.46 -13.62 -17.49
N LYS A 343 -1.21 -13.87 -17.11
CA LYS A 343 -0.08 -14.00 -18.04
C LYS A 343 -0.35 -15.05 -19.13
N GLY A 344 -0.14 -14.67 -20.39
CA GLY A 344 -0.29 -15.53 -21.55
C GLY A 344 -1.74 -15.85 -21.93
N ALA A 345 -2.74 -15.32 -21.21
CA ALA A 345 -4.14 -15.55 -21.54
C ALA A 345 -4.63 -14.65 -22.67
N THR A 346 -5.65 -15.14 -23.37
CA THR A 346 -6.37 -14.43 -24.43
C THR A 346 -7.69 -13.86 -23.91
N TYR A 347 -8.07 -12.70 -24.43
CA TYR A 347 -9.21 -11.92 -23.99
C TYR A 347 -10.03 -11.38 -25.18
N THR A 348 -11.32 -11.20 -24.95
CA THR A 348 -12.26 -10.52 -25.85
C THR A 348 -12.66 -9.19 -25.22
N LEU A 349 -12.48 -8.09 -25.96
CA LEU A 349 -12.94 -6.75 -25.57
C LEU A 349 -14.30 -6.46 -26.23
N THR A 350 -15.29 -6.14 -25.41
CA THR A 350 -16.67 -5.85 -25.84
C THR A 350 -17.11 -4.49 -25.31
N PRO A 351 -17.51 -3.54 -26.18
CA PRO A 351 -18.23 -2.35 -25.74
C PRO A 351 -19.61 -2.74 -25.20
N VAL A 352 -19.87 -2.46 -23.93
CA VAL A 352 -21.18 -2.70 -23.28
C VAL A 352 -22.11 -1.52 -23.54
N SER A 353 -21.56 -0.31 -23.56
CA SER A 353 -22.24 0.94 -23.94
C SER A 353 -21.22 1.92 -24.51
N THR A 354 -21.64 3.14 -24.84
CA THR A 354 -20.75 4.23 -25.28
C THR A 354 -19.74 4.68 -24.22
N THR A 355 -19.94 4.31 -22.95
CA THR A 355 -19.11 4.70 -21.81
C THR A 355 -18.63 3.51 -20.98
N ARG A 356 -18.90 2.27 -21.41
CA ARG A 356 -18.56 1.08 -20.64
C ARG A 356 -17.95 -0.01 -21.50
N MET A 357 -16.81 -0.51 -21.08
CA MET A 357 -16.08 -1.58 -21.72
C MET A 357 -16.08 -2.81 -20.82
N LYS A 358 -16.07 -3.99 -21.43
CA LYS A 358 -15.89 -5.28 -20.75
C LYS A 358 -14.77 -6.06 -21.43
N LEU A 359 -13.91 -6.66 -20.62
CA LEU A 359 -12.87 -7.58 -21.06
C LEU A 359 -13.11 -8.93 -20.39
N THR A 360 -13.21 -9.99 -21.18
CA THR A 360 -13.47 -11.36 -20.68
C THR A 360 -12.39 -12.30 -21.20
N ARG A 361 -11.80 -13.10 -20.30
CA ARG A 361 -10.85 -14.16 -20.66
C ARG A 361 -11.55 -15.20 -21.53
N SER A 362 -11.01 -15.48 -22.71
CA SER A 362 -11.60 -16.39 -23.67
C SER A 362 -10.51 -17.11 -24.46
N SER A 363 -10.62 -18.42 -24.63
CA SER A 363 -9.70 -19.21 -25.46
C SER A 363 -9.73 -18.84 -26.95
N THR A 364 -10.78 -18.14 -27.38
CA THR A 364 -10.94 -17.63 -28.76
C THR A 364 -10.79 -16.11 -28.86
N GLY A 365 -10.34 -15.46 -27.77
CA GLY A 365 -10.09 -14.02 -27.75
C GLY A 365 -8.98 -13.61 -28.72
N THR A 366 -9.08 -12.39 -29.24
CA THR A 366 -8.11 -11.84 -30.20
C THR A 366 -7.01 -11.00 -29.54
N LEU A 367 -7.17 -10.65 -28.26
CA LEU A 367 -6.20 -9.86 -27.50
C LEU A 367 -5.40 -10.77 -26.57
N THR A 368 -4.10 -10.89 -26.78
CA THR A 368 -3.21 -11.69 -25.91
C THR A 368 -2.50 -10.82 -24.91
N ALA A 369 -2.52 -11.19 -23.63
CA ALA A 369 -1.83 -10.51 -22.54
C ALA A 369 -0.52 -11.25 -22.18
N PRO A 370 0.57 -11.15 -22.96
CA PRO A 370 1.76 -11.99 -22.81
C PRO A 370 2.39 -11.88 -21.42
N ASN A 371 2.34 -10.70 -20.81
CA ASN A 371 2.85 -10.42 -19.47
C ASN A 371 1.75 -9.96 -18.51
N GLY A 372 0.50 -10.33 -18.75
CA GLY A 372 -0.63 -9.85 -17.96
C GLY A 372 -0.96 -8.37 -18.20
N VAL A 373 -0.56 -7.85 -19.37
CA VAL A 373 -0.76 -6.47 -19.81
C VAL A 373 -1.38 -6.45 -21.20
N LEU A 374 -2.31 -5.52 -21.44
CA LEU A 374 -2.85 -5.18 -22.76
C LEU A 374 -2.76 -3.68 -22.98
N LYS A 375 -2.25 -3.26 -24.14
CA LYS A 375 -2.41 -1.90 -24.66
C LYS A 375 -3.58 -1.87 -25.64
N ILE A 376 -4.59 -1.06 -25.35
CA ILE A 376 -5.77 -0.89 -26.19
C ILE A 376 -5.77 0.54 -26.74
N ASN A 377 -5.57 0.67 -28.05
CA ASN A 377 -5.76 1.92 -28.78
C ASN A 377 -7.14 1.88 -29.43
N ARG A 378 -7.98 2.88 -29.16
CA ARG A 378 -9.33 2.97 -29.73
C ARG A 378 -9.27 3.80 -31.01
N SER A 379 -9.68 3.20 -32.13
CA SER A 379 -9.75 3.84 -33.45
C SER A 379 -10.87 4.86 -33.55
#